data_AF-A0A6I1NS00-F1
#
_entry.id   AF-A0A6I1NS00-F1
#
_cell.length_a   1.000
_cell.length_b   1.000
_cell.length_c   1.000
_cell.angle_alpha   90.00
_cell.angle_beta   90.00
_cell.angle_gamma   90.00
#
_symmetry.space_group_name_H-M   'P 1'
#
loop_
_entity.id
_entity.type
_entity.pdbx_description
1 polymer ?
#
loop_
_entity_poly.entity_id
_entity_poly.type
_entity_poly.pdbx_seq_one_letter_code
_entity_poly.pdbx_strand_id
1 'polypeptide(L)'
;WAGSNLDTVFAQRGNLLSAGFWGMLGDILRFNREAERNLARAVQSPLTLGELLDAGGYGRRFRDHYLLPMAAAIWSSPCRDILDFPAETFLRFCLNHGLLQIRNRPPWRTVPGGERQYVDKIAAGLDDIRLGTPVLRVSRVDGQARVLTQ
;
A
#
# COMPACT_ATOMS: atom_id res chain seq x y z
N TRP A 1 -9.50 -8.70 8.96
CA TRP A 1 -10.52 -9.19 8.01
C TRP A 1 -9.83 -10.06 6.99
N ALA A 2 -10.32 -11.26 6.72
CA ALA A 2 -9.82 -12.10 5.63
C ALA A 2 -10.97 -12.35 4.65
N GLY A 3 -10.78 -12.02 3.38
CA GLY A 3 -11.79 -12.20 2.33
C GLY A 3 -11.73 -13.58 1.67
N SER A 4 -11.37 -14.63 2.41
CA SER A 4 -11.19 -15.99 1.87
C SER A 4 -12.51 -16.74 1.69
N ASN A 5 -13.51 -16.51 2.54
CA ASN A 5 -14.87 -17.02 2.39
C ASN A 5 -15.89 -16.11 3.10
N LEU A 6 -17.18 -16.42 2.97
CA LEU A 6 -18.24 -15.60 3.60
C LEU A 6 -18.19 -15.64 5.13
N ASP A 7 -17.81 -16.77 5.73
CA ASP A 7 -17.68 -16.90 7.19
C ASP A 7 -16.57 -16.00 7.74
N THR A 8 -15.47 -15.82 7.00
CA THR A 8 -14.40 -14.91 7.39
C THR A 8 -14.75 -13.44 7.15
N VAL A 9 -15.63 -13.16 6.17
CA VAL A 9 -16.21 -11.82 5.96
C VAL A 9 -17.18 -11.46 7.09
N PHE A 10 -18.02 -12.41 7.51
CA PHE A 10 -19.00 -12.25 8.59
C PHE A 10 -18.57 -12.91 9.90
N ALA A 11 -17.27 -12.89 10.20
CA ALA A 11 -16.73 -13.40 11.47
C ALA A 11 -17.45 -12.78 12.69
N GLN A 12 -17.89 -11.53 12.54
CA GLN A 12 -18.87 -10.91 13.43
C GLN A 12 -20.27 -11.00 12.79
N ARG A 13 -21.07 -11.97 13.23
CA ARG A 13 -22.40 -12.25 12.64
C ARG A 13 -23.36 -11.07 12.66
N GLY A 14 -23.24 -10.15 13.63
CA GLY A 14 -24.03 -8.92 13.68
C GLY A 14 -23.89 -8.04 12.43
N ASN A 15 -22.80 -8.17 11.68
CA ASN A 15 -22.62 -7.45 10.42
C ASN A 15 -23.59 -7.90 9.30
N LEU A 16 -24.21 -9.08 9.41
CA LEU A 16 -25.25 -9.52 8.47
C LEU A 16 -26.45 -8.56 8.45
N LEU A 17 -26.75 -7.93 9.59
CA LEU A 17 -27.87 -6.99 9.75
C LEU A 17 -27.42 -5.52 9.62
N SER A 18 -26.13 -5.26 9.40
CA SER A 18 -25.60 -3.89 9.36
C SER A 18 -25.65 -3.33 7.95
N ALA A 19 -26.60 -2.43 7.68
CA ALA A 19 -26.70 -1.73 6.39
C ALA A 19 -25.38 -1.03 6.00
N GLY A 20 -24.69 -0.41 6.98
CA GLY A 20 -23.40 0.21 6.73
C GLY A 20 -22.28 -0.79 6.35
N PHE A 21 -22.33 -2.02 6.86
CA PHE A 21 -21.36 -3.06 6.48
C PHE A 21 -21.59 -3.52 5.04
N TRP A 22 -22.86 -3.72 4.65
CA TRP A 22 -23.21 -4.03 3.27
C TRP A 22 -22.83 -2.90 2.31
N GLY A 23 -23.07 -1.64 2.68
CA GLY A 23 -22.62 -0.47 1.92
C GLY A 23 -21.09 -0.47 1.72
N MET A 24 -20.33 -0.73 2.79
CA MET A 24 -18.88 -0.87 2.72
C MET A 24 -18.45 -1.97 1.74
N LEU A 25 -19.06 -3.17 1.80
CA LEU A 25 -18.76 -4.24 0.86
C LEU A 25 -19.07 -3.85 -0.59
N GLY A 26 -20.20 -3.17 -0.82
CA GLY A 26 -20.56 -2.62 -2.13
C GLY A 26 -19.51 -1.65 -2.66
N ASP A 27 -19.02 -0.75 -1.81
CA ASP A 27 -17.95 0.19 -2.16
C ASP A 27 -16.61 -0.49 -2.43
N ILE A 28 -16.24 -1.55 -1.70
CA ILE A 28 -15.04 -2.35 -2.01
C ILE A 28 -15.14 -2.92 -3.43
N LEU A 29 -16.25 -3.57 -3.75
CA LEU A 29 -16.47 -4.16 -5.07
C LEU A 29 -16.50 -3.11 -6.18
N ARG A 30 -17.09 -1.94 -5.90
CA ARG A 30 -17.16 -0.80 -6.81
C ARG A 30 -15.77 -0.21 -7.05
N PHE A 31 -15.03 0.13 -6.00
CA PHE A 31 -13.69 0.68 -6.10
C PHE A 31 -12.75 -0.25 -6.89
N ASN A 32 -12.80 -1.56 -6.62
CA ASN A 32 -11.99 -2.54 -7.32
C ASN A 32 -12.32 -2.61 -8.82
N ARG A 33 -13.61 -2.60 -9.18
CA ARG A 33 -14.06 -2.60 -10.59
C ARG A 33 -13.70 -1.31 -11.32
N GLU A 34 -13.66 -0.19 -10.61
CA GLU A 34 -13.41 1.13 -11.18
C GLU A 34 -11.92 1.50 -11.16
N ALA A 35 -11.05 0.65 -10.63
CA ALA A 35 -9.64 0.95 -10.37
C ALA A 35 -8.87 1.44 -11.60
N GLU A 36 -9.00 0.78 -12.76
CA GLU A 36 -8.31 1.19 -13.99
C GLU A 36 -8.83 2.54 -14.52
N ARG A 37 -10.14 2.76 -14.44
CA ARG A 37 -10.76 4.04 -14.83
C ARG A 37 -10.33 5.17 -13.89
N ASN A 38 -10.31 4.89 -12.60
CA ASN A 38 -9.84 5.82 -11.57
C ASN A 38 -8.36 6.14 -11.76
N LEU A 39 -7.55 5.16 -12.17
CA LEU A 39 -6.15 5.37 -12.50
C LEU A 39 -6.00 6.27 -13.72
N ALA A 40 -6.73 5.98 -14.82
CA ALA A 40 -6.69 6.80 -16.02
C ALA A 40 -7.08 8.26 -15.73
N ARG A 41 -8.08 8.47 -14.86
CA ARG A 41 -8.47 9.80 -14.40
C ARG A 41 -7.37 10.48 -13.58
N ALA A 42 -6.76 9.78 -12.63
CA ALA A 42 -5.70 10.32 -11.79
C ALA A 42 -4.42 10.67 -12.58
N VAL A 43 -4.14 9.95 -13.67
CA VAL A 43 -3.05 10.27 -14.61
C VAL A 43 -3.34 11.54 -15.41
N GLN A 44 -4.58 11.72 -15.86
CA GLN A 44 -4.97 12.90 -16.66
C GLN A 44 -5.09 14.17 -15.81
N SER A 45 -5.59 14.02 -14.59
CA SER A 45 -5.76 15.10 -13.63
C SER A 45 -5.28 14.58 -12.27
N PRO A 46 -4.09 15.00 -11.81
CA PRO A 46 -3.55 14.57 -10.52
C PRO A 46 -4.54 14.88 -9.39
N LEU A 47 -4.85 13.84 -8.61
CA LEU A 47 -5.77 13.91 -7.47
C LEU A 47 -5.09 13.25 -6.27
N THR A 48 -5.40 13.75 -5.08
CA THR A 48 -5.17 13.02 -3.84
C THR A 48 -6.16 11.86 -3.74
N LEU A 49 -5.84 10.87 -2.91
CA LEU A 49 -6.74 9.74 -2.67
C LEU A 49 -8.06 10.24 -2.04
N GLY A 50 -8.01 11.24 -1.16
CA GLY A 50 -9.19 11.87 -0.58
C GLY A 50 -10.12 12.48 -1.63
N GLU A 51 -9.60 13.32 -2.52
CA GLU A 51 -10.39 13.94 -3.59
C GLU A 51 -11.01 12.91 -4.54
N LEU A 52 -10.27 11.85 -4.86
CA LEU A 52 -10.79 10.76 -5.68
C LEU A 52 -11.95 10.05 -5.00
N LEU A 53 -11.85 9.82 -3.68
CA LEU A 53 -12.89 9.17 -2.91
C LEU A 53 -14.15 10.02 -2.79
N ASP A 54 -13.97 11.31 -2.53
CA ASP A 54 -15.08 12.26 -2.42
C ASP A 54 -15.77 12.44 -3.78
N ALA A 55 -15.02 12.58 -4.87
CA ALA A 55 -15.59 12.69 -6.21
C ALA A 55 -16.27 11.39 -6.69
N GLY A 56 -15.85 10.23 -6.18
CA GLY A 56 -16.49 8.94 -6.43
C GLY A 56 -17.69 8.67 -5.52
N GLY A 57 -17.94 9.52 -4.52
CA GLY A 57 -19.00 9.32 -3.53
C GLY A 57 -18.85 8.00 -2.77
N TYR A 58 -17.63 7.63 -2.37
CA TYR A 58 -17.42 6.42 -1.57
C TYR A 58 -17.77 6.67 -0.10
N GLY A 59 -18.39 5.68 0.55
CA GLY A 59 -18.86 5.81 1.92
C GLY A 59 -17.72 5.89 2.94
N ARG A 60 -17.94 6.65 4.02
CA ARG A 60 -16.98 6.78 5.14
C ARG A 60 -16.53 5.44 5.71
N ARG A 61 -17.44 4.47 5.84
CA ARG A 61 -17.09 3.15 6.39
C ARG A 61 -16.11 2.37 5.49
N PHE A 62 -16.24 2.48 4.17
CA PHE A 62 -15.25 1.94 3.23
C PHE A 62 -13.90 2.62 3.37
N ARG A 63 -13.89 3.96 3.41
CA ARG A 63 -12.67 4.73 3.58
C ARG A 63 -11.98 4.38 4.90
N ASP A 64 -12.68 4.55 6.02
CA ASP A 64 -12.09 4.54 7.35
C ASP A 64 -11.81 3.12 7.89
N HIS A 65 -12.60 2.12 7.50
CA HIS A 65 -12.48 0.75 8.05
C HIS A 65 -11.83 -0.25 7.09
N TYR A 66 -11.66 0.09 5.81
CA TYR A 66 -11.07 -0.81 4.83
C TYR A 66 -9.86 -0.16 4.13
N LEU A 67 -10.06 0.96 3.44
CA LEU A 67 -9.06 1.48 2.53
C LEU A 67 -7.88 2.14 3.27
N LEU A 68 -8.15 3.05 4.20
CA LEU A 68 -7.10 3.78 4.93
C LEU A 68 -6.25 2.86 5.80
N PRO A 69 -6.81 1.90 6.58
CA PRO A 69 -6.00 0.96 7.36
C PRO A 69 -5.11 0.08 6.48
N MET A 70 -5.61 -0.37 5.31
CA MET A 70 -4.83 -1.15 4.35
C MET A 70 -3.66 -0.34 3.79
N ALA A 71 -3.91 0.91 3.37
CA ALA A 71 -2.89 1.79 2.84
C ALA A 71 -1.85 2.16 3.92
N ALA A 72 -2.30 2.54 5.12
CA ALA A 72 -1.43 2.87 6.25
C ALA A 72 -0.43 1.74 6.56
N ALA A 73 -0.88 0.48 6.49
CA ALA A 73 -0.02 -0.68 6.68
C ALA A 73 1.04 -0.85 5.57
N ILE A 74 0.71 -0.51 4.32
CA ILE A 74 1.63 -0.61 3.18
C ILE A 74 2.72 0.47 3.25
N TRP A 75 2.32 1.72 3.52
CA TRP A 75 3.23 2.86 3.52
C TRP A 75 3.79 3.22 4.90
N SER A 76 3.51 2.42 5.93
CA SER A 76 3.95 2.64 7.30
C SER A 76 3.69 4.07 7.79
N SER A 77 2.48 4.58 7.50
CA SER A 77 2.08 5.96 7.77
C SER A 77 0.75 6.04 8.54
N PRO A 78 0.47 7.16 9.23
CA PRO A 78 -0.84 7.40 9.83
C PRO A 78 -1.98 7.40 8.78
N CYS A 79 -3.15 6.84 9.14
CA CYS A 79 -4.31 6.77 8.24
C CYS A 79 -4.77 8.14 7.72
N ARG A 80 -4.62 9.21 8.50
CA ARG A 80 -5.03 10.56 8.07
C ARG A 80 -4.15 11.08 6.92
N ASP A 81 -2.87 10.74 6.93
CA ASP A 81 -1.89 11.21 5.95
C ASP A 81 -2.07 10.49 4.60
N ILE A 82 -2.72 9.31 4.61
CA ILE A 82 -3.05 8.56 3.39
C ILE A 82 -4.02 9.31 2.48
N LEU A 83 -4.90 10.16 3.03
CA LEU A 83 -5.85 10.91 2.21
C LEU A 83 -5.16 11.90 1.28
N ASP A 84 -4.02 12.44 1.68
CA ASP A 84 -3.22 13.37 0.88
C ASP A 84 -2.30 12.66 -0.12
N PHE A 85 -2.26 11.32 -0.09
CA PHE A 85 -1.39 10.54 -0.95
C PHE A 85 -1.84 10.62 -2.43
N PRO A 86 -0.92 10.68 -3.40
CA PRO A 86 -1.29 10.69 -4.81
C PRO A 86 -2.11 9.44 -5.20
N ALA A 87 -3.32 9.65 -5.71
CA ALA A 87 -4.22 8.57 -6.08
C ALA A 87 -3.64 7.69 -7.19
N GLU A 88 -2.89 8.28 -8.12
CA GLU A 88 -2.19 7.54 -9.17
C GLU A 88 -1.22 6.52 -8.57
N THR A 89 -0.33 6.96 -7.67
CA THR A 89 0.67 6.08 -7.04
C THR A 89 -0.01 4.95 -6.28
N PHE A 90 -1.05 5.27 -5.51
CA PHE A 90 -1.84 4.28 -4.79
C PHE A 90 -2.46 3.23 -5.72
N LEU A 91 -3.15 3.67 -6.78
CA LEU A 91 -3.86 2.78 -7.71
C LEU A 91 -2.89 1.92 -8.53
N ARG A 92 -1.79 2.50 -9.04
CA ARG A 92 -0.75 1.73 -9.73
C ARG A 92 -0.17 0.65 -8.82
N PHE A 93 0.16 1.00 -7.57
CA PHE A 93 0.67 0.04 -6.61
C PHE A 93 -0.33 -1.10 -6.42
N CYS A 94 -1.60 -0.79 -6.13
CA CYS A 94 -2.60 -1.81 -5.84
C CYS A 94 -2.90 -2.71 -7.05
N LEU A 95 -2.89 -2.17 -8.27
CA LEU A 95 -3.06 -2.94 -9.50
C LEU A 95 -1.87 -3.86 -9.77
N ASN A 96 -0.63 -3.34 -9.65
CA ASN A 96 0.59 -4.11 -9.87
C ASN A 96 0.76 -5.27 -8.87
N HIS A 97 0.22 -5.13 -7.66
CA HIS A 97 0.31 -6.14 -6.59
C HIS A 97 -0.93 -7.03 -6.48
N GLY A 98 -1.93 -6.86 -7.37
CA GLY A 98 -3.16 -7.66 -7.34
C GLY A 98 -4.03 -7.43 -6.09
N LEU A 99 -3.88 -6.28 -5.42
CA LEU A 99 -4.59 -5.98 -4.17
C LEU A 99 -6.06 -5.63 -4.38
N LEU A 100 -6.44 -5.21 -5.59
CA LEU A 100 -7.83 -4.87 -5.95
C LEU A 100 -8.56 -6.04 -6.63
N GLN A 101 -7.97 -7.25 -6.61
CA GLN A 101 -8.57 -8.44 -7.19
C GLN A 101 -9.33 -9.25 -6.13
N ILE A 102 -10.52 -9.73 -6.49
CA ILE A 102 -11.34 -10.57 -5.60
C ILE A 102 -10.97 -12.05 -5.77
N ARG A 103 -10.75 -12.46 -7.03
CA ARG A 103 -10.42 -13.83 -7.45
C ARG A 103 -9.02 -13.86 -8.07
N ASN A 104 -8.40 -15.04 -8.12
CA ASN A 104 -7.10 -15.29 -8.75
C ASN A 104 -5.96 -14.40 -8.21
N ARG A 105 -6.03 -14.04 -6.92
CA ARG A 105 -4.96 -13.30 -6.26
C ARG A 105 -3.66 -14.13 -6.30
N PRO A 106 -2.52 -13.51 -6.67
CA PRO A 106 -1.26 -14.23 -6.69
C PRO A 106 -0.94 -14.77 -5.30
N PRO A 107 -0.40 -15.99 -5.17
CA PRO A 107 0.06 -16.48 -3.88
C PRO A 107 1.26 -15.66 -3.43
N TRP A 108 1.11 -14.98 -2.29
CA TRP A 108 2.21 -14.23 -1.67
C TRP A 108 3.21 -15.22 -1.09
N ARG A 109 4.45 -15.15 -1.54
CA ARG A 109 5.54 -16.02 -1.07
C ARG A 109 6.39 -15.28 -0.05
N THR A 110 6.93 -16.02 0.90
CA THR A 110 7.95 -15.53 1.84
C THR A 110 9.19 -16.41 1.74
N VAL A 111 10.33 -15.87 2.15
CA VAL A 111 11.58 -16.63 2.23
C VAL A 111 11.62 -17.35 3.58
N PRO A 112 11.85 -18.68 3.62
CA PRO A 112 12.08 -19.38 4.88
C PRO A 112 13.24 -18.75 5.65
N GLY A 113 13.05 -18.44 6.94
CA GLY A 113 14.03 -17.67 7.72
C GLY A 113 13.92 -16.15 7.59
N GLY A 114 12.95 -15.65 6.82
CA GLY A 114 12.58 -14.25 6.75
C GLY A 114 13.47 -13.39 5.85
N GLU A 115 13.24 -12.09 5.93
CA GLU A 115 13.89 -11.07 5.11
C GLU A 115 15.42 -11.02 5.24
N ARG A 116 15.95 -11.47 6.38
CA ARG A 116 17.40 -11.47 6.62
C ARG A 116 18.16 -12.32 5.60
N GLN A 117 17.53 -13.36 5.07
CA GLN A 117 18.16 -14.26 4.09
C GLN A 117 18.59 -13.55 2.81
N TYR A 118 17.80 -12.60 2.30
CA TYR A 118 18.23 -11.85 1.11
C TYR A 118 19.25 -10.76 1.46
N VAL A 119 19.18 -10.19 2.66
CA VAL A 119 20.20 -9.25 3.15
C VAL A 119 21.56 -9.95 3.22
N ASP A 120 21.62 -11.14 3.80
CA ASP A 120 22.85 -11.93 3.94
C ASP A 120 23.42 -12.32 2.56
N LYS A 121 22.56 -12.70 1.60
CA LYS A 121 22.98 -13.04 0.23
C LYS A 121 23.50 -11.83 -0.54
N ILE A 122 22.85 -10.68 -0.42
CA ILE A 122 23.31 -9.43 -1.03
C ILE A 122 24.66 -9.05 -0.40
N ALA A 123 24.75 -9.14 0.93
CA ALA A 123 25.97 -8.80 1.66
C ALA A 123 27.16 -9.68 1.25
N ALA A 124 26.95 -10.98 1.06
CA ALA A 124 27.99 -11.89 0.60
C ALA A 124 28.52 -11.58 -0.82
N GLY A 125 27.78 -10.80 -1.61
CA GLY A 125 28.16 -10.39 -2.96
C GLY A 125 28.79 -8.99 -3.06
N LEU A 126 29.00 -8.30 -1.93
CA LEU A 126 29.62 -6.98 -1.90
C LEU A 126 31.03 -7.07 -1.32
N ASP A 127 32.00 -6.44 -1.99
CA ASP A 127 33.41 -6.46 -1.56
C ASP A 127 33.68 -5.63 -0.29
N ASP A 128 32.88 -4.58 -0.04
CA ASP A 128 33.05 -3.67 1.09
C ASP A 128 31.70 -3.39 1.78
N ILE A 129 31.62 -3.79 3.04
CA ILE A 129 30.47 -3.52 3.92
C ILE A 129 31.00 -2.99 5.25
N ARG A 130 30.62 -1.76 5.58
CA ARG A 130 31.07 -1.09 6.80
C ARG A 130 29.90 -0.90 7.76
N LEU A 131 29.84 -1.79 8.76
CA LEU A 131 28.84 -1.71 9.83
C LEU A 131 29.29 -0.73 10.90
N GLY A 132 28.34 -0.02 11.53
CA GLY A 132 28.67 0.93 12.60
C GLY A 132 29.55 2.08 12.12
N THR A 133 29.47 2.45 10.83
CA THR A 133 30.23 3.55 10.22
C THR A 133 29.27 4.67 9.80
N PRO A 134 28.90 5.58 10.71
CA PRO A 134 27.98 6.68 10.39
C PRO A 134 28.56 7.58 9.30
N VAL A 135 27.73 7.93 8.33
CA VAL A 135 28.05 8.97 7.35
C VAL A 135 27.81 10.33 8.01
N LEU A 136 28.90 11.08 8.24
CA LEU A 136 28.86 12.39 8.90
C LEU A 136 28.65 13.53 7.91
N ARG A 137 29.20 13.40 6.69
CA ARG A 137 29.05 14.42 5.63
C ARG A 137 29.23 13.82 4.26
N VAL A 138 28.43 14.30 3.30
CA VAL A 138 28.65 14.07 1.87
C VAL A 138 28.88 15.43 1.20
N SER A 139 30.00 15.60 0.49
CA SER A 139 30.30 16.81 -0.27
C SER A 139 30.71 16.48 -1.70
N ARG A 140 30.56 17.44 -2.61
CA ARG A 140 31.14 17.36 -3.96
C ARG A 140 32.40 18.20 -4.01
N VAL A 141 33.49 17.61 -4.47
CA VAL A 141 34.79 18.28 -4.64
C VAL A 141 35.35 17.83 -5.99
N ASP A 142 35.65 18.79 -6.86
CA ASP A 142 36.23 18.55 -8.19
C ASP A 142 35.48 17.50 -9.03
N GLY A 143 34.15 17.55 -8.98
CA GLY A 143 33.27 16.63 -9.71
C GLY A 143 33.14 15.23 -9.08
N GLN A 144 33.81 14.97 -7.96
CA GLN A 144 33.71 13.69 -7.23
C GLN A 144 32.85 13.83 -5.97
N ALA A 145 32.25 12.72 -5.53
CA ALA A 145 31.60 12.64 -4.22
C ALA A 145 32.63 12.27 -3.16
N ARG A 146 32.74 13.10 -2.12
CA ARG A 146 33.53 12.83 -0.91
C ARG A 146 32.60 12.51 0.24
N VAL A 147 32.79 11.35 0.87
CA VAL A 147 32.02 10.89 2.03
C VAL A 147 32.94 10.91 3.25
N LEU A 148 32.55 11.65 4.27
CA LEU A 148 33.22 11.66 5.58
C LEU A 148 32.45 10.71 6.51
N THR A 149 33.16 9.78 7.12
CA THR A 149 32.64 8.87 8.15
C THR A 149 33.34 9.10 9.48
N GLN A 150 32.78 8.59 10.58
CA GLN A 150 33.49 8.52 11.87
C GLN A 150 34.70 7.59 11.80
#